data_AF-A0A2D6MC28-F1
#
_entry.id   AF-A0A2D6MC28-F1
#
_cell.length_a   1.000
_cell.length_b   1.000
_cell.length_c   1.000
_cell.angle_alpha   90.00
_cell.angle_beta   90.00
_cell.angle_gamma   90.00
#
_symmetry.space_group_name_H-M   'P 1'
#
loop_
_entity.id
_entity.type
_entity.pdbx_description
1 polymer ?
#
loop_
_entity_poly.entity_id
_entity_poly.type
_entity_poly.pdbx_seq_one_letter_code
_entity_poly.pdbx_strand_id
1 'polypeptide(L)'
;MSRLEIILSAILFFSILLNIGLIMYVRGAIVRLLSVSEELGDLQEMINAFTHHLKIVYELDTFYGDETLQGLLHHAASFNEQLETFEYIYSLTQDPTSEGDPAIDDDTTEETQEENS
;
A
#
# COMPACT_ATOMS: atom_id res chain seq x y z
N MET A 1 -2.54 -43.10 36.02
CA MET A 1 -1.98 -41.82 35.53
C MET A 1 -1.75 -40.92 36.72
N SER A 2 -0.53 -40.44 36.87
CA SER A 2 -0.20 -39.51 37.96
C SER A 2 -0.91 -38.18 37.73
N ARG A 3 -1.28 -37.46 38.79
CA ARG A 3 -1.96 -36.16 38.68
C ARG A 3 -1.16 -35.15 37.84
N LEU A 4 0.17 -35.30 37.84
CA LEU A 4 1.09 -34.48 37.07
C LEU A 4 0.99 -34.75 35.56
N GLU A 5 0.90 -36.02 35.14
CA GLU A 5 0.71 -36.38 33.72
C GLU A 5 -0.57 -35.76 33.14
N ILE A 6 -1.66 -35.79 33.92
CA ILE A 6 -2.96 -35.24 33.49
C ILE A 6 -2.86 -33.72 33.29
N ILE A 7 -2.24 -32.99 34.23
CA ILE A 7 -2.07 -31.53 34.12
C ILE A 7 -1.17 -31.16 32.94
N LEU A 8 -0.06 -31.89 32.74
CA LEU A 8 0.87 -31.63 31.64
C LEU A 8 0.22 -31.89 30.28
N SER A 9 -0.57 -32.96 30.16
CA SER A 9 -1.30 -33.27 28.92
C SER A 9 -2.37 -32.23 28.61
N ALA A 10 -3.07 -31.71 29.63
CA ALA A 10 -4.09 -30.69 29.46
C ALA A 10 -3.49 -29.34 29.00
N ILE A 11 -2.35 -28.94 29.58
CA ILE A 11 -1.69 -27.68 29.19
C ILE A 11 -1.10 -27.77 27.77
N LEU A 12 -0.57 -28.93 27.40
CA LEU A 12 -0.07 -29.19 26.05
C LEU A 12 -1.20 -29.13 25.02
N PHE A 13 -2.33 -29.78 25.31
CA PHE A 13 -3.50 -29.77 24.44
C PHE A 13 -4.03 -28.34 24.23
N PHE A 14 -4.12 -27.56 25.30
CA PHE A 14 -4.52 -26.16 25.23
C PHE A 14 -3.55 -25.32 24.41
N SER A 15 -2.24 -25.54 24.60
CA SER A 15 -1.20 -24.85 23.83
C SER A 15 -1.30 -25.15 22.33
N ILE A 16 -1.55 -26.41 21.95
CA ILE A 16 -1.74 -26.81 20.54
C ILE A 16 -2.97 -26.12 19.96
N LEU A 17 -4.09 -26.11 20.68
CA LEU A 17 -5.31 -25.41 20.24
C LEU A 17 -5.07 -23.91 20.02
N LEU A 18 -4.36 -23.28 20.96
CA LEU A 18 -4.03 -21.86 20.87
C LEU A 18 -3.16 -21.59 19.64
N ASN A 19 -2.12 -22.39 19.41
CA ASN A 19 -1.26 -22.27 18.23
C ASN A 19 -2.05 -22.40 16.91
N ILE A 20 -2.96 -23.39 16.82
CA ILE A 20 -3.82 -23.57 15.64
C ILE A 20 -4.72 -22.35 15.43
N GLY A 21 -5.33 -21.85 16.51
CA GLY A 21 -6.14 -20.63 16.47
C GLY A 21 -5.33 -19.41 16.02
N LEU A 22 -4.08 -19.30 16.48
CA LEU A 22 -3.18 -18.21 16.13
C LEU A 22 -2.80 -18.26 14.64
N ILE A 23 -2.52 -19.45 14.10
CA ILE A 23 -2.24 -19.64 12.67
C ILE A 23 -3.46 -19.25 11.82
N MET A 24 -4.67 -19.66 12.19
CA MET A 24 -5.90 -19.25 11.50
C MET A 24 -6.10 -17.73 11.56
N TYR A 25 -5.89 -17.12 12.72
CA TYR A 25 -6.06 -15.69 12.91
C TYR A 25 -5.06 -14.90 12.07
N VAL A 26 -3.78 -15.29 12.08
CA VAL A 26 -2.73 -14.65 11.27
C VAL A 26 -3.05 -14.76 9.80
N ARG A 27 -3.48 -15.95 9.31
CA ARG A 27 -3.90 -16.09 7.90
C ARG A 27 -5.08 -15.17 7.55
N GLY A 28 -6.08 -15.07 8.43
CA GLY A 28 -7.20 -14.16 8.23
C GLY A 28 -6.78 -12.68 8.26
N ALA A 29 -5.83 -12.31 9.11
CA ALA A 29 -5.31 -10.96 9.20
C ALA A 29 -4.51 -10.58 7.95
N ILE A 30 -3.67 -11.48 7.42
CA ILE A 30 -2.90 -11.24 6.19
C ILE A 30 -3.83 -10.97 5.01
N VAL A 31 -4.86 -11.78 4.81
CA VAL A 31 -5.82 -11.59 3.69
C VAL A 31 -6.53 -10.25 3.79
N ARG A 32 -6.92 -9.83 5.00
CA ARG A 32 -7.56 -8.51 5.22
C ARG A 32 -6.59 -7.36 4.98
N LEU A 33 -5.32 -7.52 5.36
CA LEU A 33 -4.31 -6.51 5.07
C LEU A 33 -4.04 -6.42 3.57
N LEU A 34 -4.13 -7.54 2.84
CA LEU A 34 -3.98 -7.58 1.39
C LEU A 34 -5.09 -6.84 0.66
N SER A 35 -6.35 -7.08 1.04
CA SER A 35 -7.47 -6.31 0.49
C SER A 35 -7.35 -4.82 0.81
N VAL A 36 -6.91 -4.46 2.02
CA VAL A 36 -6.70 -3.05 2.38
C VAL A 36 -5.56 -2.44 1.56
N SER A 37 -4.51 -3.18 1.25
CA SER A 37 -3.42 -2.68 0.40
C SER A 37 -3.86 -2.42 -1.03
N GLU A 38 -4.67 -3.31 -1.61
CA GLU A 38 -5.24 -3.12 -2.94
C GLU A 38 -6.10 -1.86 -2.98
N GLU A 39 -6.98 -1.68 -2.00
CA GLU A 39 -7.79 -0.46 -1.84
C GLU A 39 -6.93 0.81 -1.63
N LEU A 40 -5.75 0.68 -1.01
CA LEU A 40 -4.81 1.80 -0.85
C LEU A 40 -4.10 2.16 -2.16
N GLY A 41 -3.81 1.18 -3.02
CA GLY A 41 -3.30 1.44 -4.37
C GLY A 41 -4.32 2.21 -5.22
N ASP A 42 -5.58 1.76 -5.22
CA ASP A 42 -6.68 2.48 -5.87
C ASP A 42 -6.82 3.92 -5.33
N LEU A 43 -6.65 4.10 -4.01
CA LEU A 43 -6.70 5.42 -3.38
C LEU A 43 -5.54 6.31 -3.84
N GLN A 44 -4.33 5.76 -3.95
CA GLN A 44 -3.15 6.48 -4.47
C GLN A 44 -3.40 6.96 -5.90
N GLU A 45 -3.95 6.11 -6.77
CA GLU A 45 -4.29 6.50 -8.15
C GLU A 45 -5.29 7.66 -8.17
N MET A 46 -6.33 7.60 -7.34
CA MET A 46 -7.30 8.70 -7.21
C MET A 46 -6.65 10.02 -6.74
N ILE A 47 -5.71 9.96 -5.80
CA ILE A 47 -5.00 11.14 -5.29
C ILE A 47 -4.04 11.71 -6.32
N ASN A 48 -3.38 10.85 -7.11
CA ASN A 48 -2.53 11.28 -8.21
C ASN A 48 -3.36 12.00 -9.28
N ALA A 49 -4.50 11.42 -9.70
CA ALA A 49 -5.43 12.06 -10.62
C ALA A 49 -5.97 13.40 -10.07
N PHE A 50 -6.27 13.48 -8.78
CA PHE A 50 -6.65 14.73 -8.11
C PHE A 50 -5.53 15.79 -8.15
N THR A 51 -4.30 15.39 -7.86
CA THR A 51 -3.12 16.27 -7.90
C THR A 51 -2.88 16.80 -9.31
N HIS A 52 -2.99 15.94 -10.32
CA HIS A 52 -2.87 16.32 -11.73
C HIS A 52 -3.95 17.32 -12.15
N HIS A 53 -5.21 17.09 -11.78
CA HIS A 53 -6.28 18.05 -12.05
C HIS A 53 -6.07 19.38 -11.34
N LEU A 54 -5.63 19.37 -10.07
CA LEU A 54 -5.30 20.59 -9.35
C LEU A 54 -4.15 21.37 -10.01
N LYS A 55 -3.14 20.68 -10.54
CA LYS A 55 -2.04 21.30 -11.29
C LYS A 55 -2.55 22.03 -12.52
N ILE A 56 -3.41 21.39 -13.31
CA ILE A 56 -4.04 22.01 -14.49
C ILE A 56 -4.84 23.26 -14.06
N VAL A 57 -5.60 23.19 -12.97
CA VAL A 57 -6.38 24.35 -12.48
C VAL A 57 -5.47 25.48 -11.99
N TYR A 58 -4.38 25.16 -11.32
CA TYR A 58 -3.39 26.15 -10.86
C TYR A 58 -2.68 26.85 -12.03
N GLU A 59 -2.45 26.13 -13.14
CA GLU A 59 -1.84 26.67 -14.36
C GLU A 59 -2.81 27.54 -15.19
N LEU A 60 -4.11 27.59 -14.85
CA LEU A 60 -5.05 28.51 -15.49
C LEU A 60 -4.80 29.96 -15.04
N ASP A 61 -4.81 30.90 -16.01
CA ASP A 61 -4.57 32.33 -15.79
C ASP A 61 -5.46 32.99 -14.72
N THR A 62 -6.62 32.39 -14.38
CA THR A 62 -7.54 32.92 -13.36
C THR A 62 -7.11 32.58 -11.93
N PHE A 63 -6.31 31.52 -11.75
CA PHE A 63 -5.92 30.96 -10.46
C PHE A 63 -4.40 30.95 -10.24
N TYR A 64 -3.64 31.36 -11.26
CA TYR A 64 -2.19 31.46 -11.20
C TYR A 64 -1.74 32.39 -10.08
N GLY A 65 -0.96 31.86 -9.13
CA GLY A 65 -0.46 32.59 -7.97
C GLY A 65 -1.37 32.57 -6.73
N ASP A 66 -2.46 31.79 -6.73
CA ASP A 66 -3.26 31.57 -5.52
C ASP A 66 -2.50 30.68 -4.51
N GLU A 67 -2.16 31.24 -3.33
CA GLU A 67 -1.43 30.52 -2.27
C GLU A 67 -2.22 29.32 -1.72
N THR A 68 -3.56 29.35 -1.77
CA THR A 68 -4.40 28.27 -1.26
C THR A 68 -4.33 27.05 -2.17
N LEU A 69 -4.44 27.24 -3.48
CA LEU A 69 -4.30 26.18 -4.49
C LEU A 69 -2.89 25.61 -4.50
N GLN A 70 -1.86 26.45 -4.34
CA GLN A 70 -0.49 25.99 -4.20
C GLN A 70 -0.31 25.11 -2.95
N GLY A 71 -0.88 25.52 -1.81
CA GLY A 71 -0.88 24.73 -0.59
C GLY A 71 -1.61 23.39 -0.75
N LEU A 72 -2.73 23.39 -1.47
CA LEU A 72 -3.51 22.17 -1.75
C LEU A 72 -2.74 21.20 -2.65
N LEU A 73 -2.05 21.72 -3.67
CA LEU A 73 -1.19 20.93 -4.55
C LEU A 73 -0.03 20.29 -3.77
N HIS A 74 0.63 21.07 -2.91
CA HIS A 74 1.72 20.57 -2.07
C HIS A 74 1.23 19.50 -1.10
N HIS A 75 0.05 19.68 -0.49
CA HIS A 75 -0.54 18.72 0.43
C HIS A 75 -0.93 17.41 -0.29
N ALA A 76 -1.51 17.51 -1.50
CA ALA A 76 -1.87 16.35 -2.30
C ALA A 76 -0.63 15.55 -2.75
N ALA A 77 0.44 16.24 -3.16
CA ALA A 77 1.71 15.61 -3.51
C ALA A 77 2.37 14.92 -2.30
N SER A 78 2.42 15.59 -1.14
CA SER A 78 2.97 15.01 0.10
C SER A 78 2.14 13.84 0.63
N PHE A 79 0.84 13.84 0.37
CA PHE A 79 -0.04 12.73 0.72
C PHE A 79 0.22 11.52 -0.20
N ASN A 80 0.43 11.76 -1.51
CA ASN A 80 0.78 10.72 -2.46
C ASN A 80 2.10 10.00 -2.10
N GLU A 81 3.15 10.76 -1.75
CA GLU A 81 4.45 10.23 -1.31
C GLU A 81 4.33 9.35 -0.05
N GLN A 82 3.44 9.72 0.88
CA GLN A 82 3.18 8.90 2.06
C GLN A 82 2.51 7.58 1.70
N LEU A 83 1.55 7.58 0.76
CA LEU A 83 0.89 6.35 0.28
C LEU A 83 1.87 5.40 -0.43
N GLU A 84 2.78 5.92 -1.23
CA GLU A 84 3.84 5.12 -1.90
C GLU A 84 4.73 4.37 -0.89
N THR A 85 5.01 4.99 0.27
CA THR A 85 5.75 4.34 1.35
C THR A 85 4.99 3.14 1.94
N PHE A 86 3.65 3.22 2.05
CA PHE A 86 2.83 2.11 2.54
C PHE A 86 2.77 0.96 1.54
N GLU A 87 2.68 1.25 0.25
CA GLU A 87 2.74 0.26 -0.83
C GLU A 87 4.07 -0.50 -0.80
N TYR A 88 5.20 0.20 -0.72
CA TYR A 88 6.53 -0.42 -0.66
C TYR A 88 6.67 -1.37 0.54
N ILE A 89 6.28 -0.95 1.75
CA ILE A 89 6.32 -1.80 2.94
C ILE A 89 5.43 -3.04 2.76
N TYR A 90 4.29 -2.90 2.08
CA TYR A 90 3.38 -3.99 1.82
C TYR A 90 3.96 -5.00 0.81
N SER A 91 4.56 -4.52 -0.29
CA SER A 91 5.22 -5.35 -1.30
C SER A 91 6.31 -6.25 -0.71
N LEU A 92 7.03 -5.78 0.31
CA LEU A 92 8.05 -6.54 1.02
C LEU A 92 7.48 -7.67 1.91
N THR A 93 6.21 -7.57 2.30
CA THR A 93 5.52 -8.58 3.11
C THR A 93 4.73 -9.60 2.29
N GLN A 94 4.61 -9.39 0.99
CA GLN A 94 4.01 -10.35 0.07
C GLN A 94 5.05 -11.42 -0.30
N ASP A 95 4.88 -12.63 0.23
CA ASP A 95 5.68 -13.79 -0.18
C ASP A 95 5.56 -14.00 -1.71
N PRO A 96 6.66 -14.24 -2.45
CA PRO A 96 6.67 -14.35 -3.91
C PRO A 96 5.98 -15.62 -4.47
N THR A 97 5.17 -16.31 -3.66
CA THR A 97 4.50 -17.58 -4.05
C THR A 97 3.04 -17.42 -4.48
N SER A 98 2.48 -16.21 -4.53
CA SER A 98 1.22 -15.97 -5.23
C SER A 98 1.52 -15.58 -6.68
N GLU A 99 1.43 -16.56 -7.58
CA GLU A 99 1.44 -16.34 -9.02
C GLU A 99 0.27 -15.40 -9.42
N GLY A 100 0.61 -14.28 -10.08
CA GLY A 100 -0.33 -13.50 -10.89
C GLY A 100 -0.59 -12.09 -10.38
N ASP A 101 0.27 -11.14 -10.75
CA ASP A 101 -0.14 -10.01 -11.59
C ASP A 101 1.08 -9.40 -12.30
N PRO A 102 0.92 -8.82 -13.51
CA PRO A 102 2.03 -8.44 -14.37
C PRO A 102 2.69 -7.16 -13.87
N ALA A 103 4.01 -7.13 -14.00
CA ALA A 103 4.78 -5.89 -13.86
C ALA A 103 4.16 -4.81 -14.77
N ILE A 104 3.67 -3.73 -14.16
CA ILE A 104 3.46 -2.48 -14.88
C ILE A 104 4.85 -1.95 -15.20
N ASP A 105 5.20 -2.09 -16.48
CA ASP A 105 6.37 -1.52 -17.13
C ASP A 105 6.18 0.01 -17.19
N ASP A 106 6.65 0.70 -16.15
CA ASP A 106 6.84 2.16 -16.20
C ASP A 106 8.14 2.47 -16.94
N ASP A 107 8.11 2.37 -18.27
CA ASP A 107 9.07 3.04 -19.15
C ASP A 107 8.38 4.26 -19.77
N THR A 108 8.21 5.30 -18.96
CA THR A 108 8.01 6.65 -19.46
C THR A 108 9.08 7.56 -18.89
N THR A 109 10.23 7.68 -19.56
CA THR A 109 10.98 8.94 -19.46
C THR A 109 11.81 9.27 -20.72
N GLU A 110 11.65 10.53 -21.11
CA GLU A 110 12.56 11.40 -21.89
C GLU A 110 12.29 11.59 -23.39
N GLU A 111 11.34 12.48 -23.70
CA GLU A 111 11.50 13.42 -24.81
C GLU A 111 12.57 14.47 -24.45
N THR A 112 13.62 14.64 -25.26
CA THR A 112 14.05 16.00 -25.66
C THR A 112 14.84 15.98 -26.98
N GLN A 113 14.49 16.94 -27.84
CA GLN A 113 15.11 17.27 -29.13
C GLN A 113 16.55 17.75 -28.98
N GLU A 114 17.42 17.42 -29.94
CA GLU A 114 18.47 18.34 -30.37
C GLU A 114 18.72 18.24 -31.89
N GLU A 115 18.91 19.43 -32.44
CA GLU A 115 18.88 19.86 -33.82
C GLU A 115 20.25 19.66 -34.51
N ASN A 116 20.24 19.61 -35.85
CA ASN A 116 21.33 20.02 -36.75
C ASN A 116 22.43 19.00 -37.16
N SER A 117 22.30 18.43 -38.38
CA SER A 117 23.25 18.57 -39.52
C SER A 117 22.75 17.85 -40.77
#